data_AF-A0A925LWU2-F1
#
_entry.id   AF-A0A925LWU2-F1
#
_cell.length_a   1.000
_cell.length_b   1.000
_cell.length_c   1.000
_cell.angle_alpha   90.00
_cell.angle_beta   90.00
_cell.angle_gamma   90.00
#
_symmetry.space_group_name_H-M   'P 1'
#
loop_
_entity.id
_entity.type
_entity.pdbx_description
1 polymer ?
#
loop_
_entity_poly.entity_id
_entity_poly.type
_entity_poly.pdbx_seq_one_letter_code
_entity_poly.pdbx_strand_id
1 'polypeptide(L)' 'MLGQQRQFVELHGPERIQTAWWTDQPCHRDYFRAIAETGGQLWIFRELQSGNWYLHGLFD' A
#
# COMPACT_ATOMS: atom_id res chain seq x y z
N MET A 1 -11.29 11.10 14.30
CA MET A 1 -11.58 11.03 12.85
C MET A 1 -11.60 9.56 12.47
N LEU A 2 -12.76 9.04 12.05
CA LEU A 2 -12.88 7.66 11.58
C LEU A 2 -12.11 7.51 10.26
N GLY A 3 -11.30 6.46 10.14
CA GLY A 3 -10.63 6.14 8.88
C GLY A 3 -11.67 5.98 7.76
N GLN A 4 -11.47 6.65 6.64
CA GLN A 4 -12.35 6.51 5.49
C GLN A 4 -12.13 5.12 4.89
N GLN A 5 -13.13 4.24 4.99
CA GLN A 5 -13.13 2.98 4.27
C GLN A 5 -13.27 3.29 2.77
N ARG A 6 -12.32 2.81 1.98
CA ARG A 6 -12.36 2.91 0.51
C ARG A 6 -12.55 1.52 -0.09
N GLN A 7 -13.44 1.44 -1.07
CA GLN A 7 -13.62 0.26 -1.90
C GLN A 7 -12.83 0.44 -3.19
N PHE A 8 -12.27 -0.65 -3.69
CA PHE A 8 -11.51 -0.68 -4.92
C PHE A 8 -12.19 -1.64 -5.90
N VAL A 9 -12.32 -1.19 -7.15
CA VAL A 9 -12.85 -2.03 -8.24
C VAL A 9 -11.75 -2.91 -8.83
N GLU A 10 -10.49 -2.52 -8.66
CA GLU A 10 -9.32 -3.27 -9.12
C GLU A 10 -8.15 -3.11 -8.15
N LEU A 11 -7.37 -4.18 -8.00
CA LEU A 11 -6.18 -4.23 -7.18
C LEU A 11 -5.11 -5.08 -7.86
N HIS A 12 -3.96 -4.48 -8.19
CA HIS A 12 -2.79 -5.15 -8.74
C HIS A 12 -1.68 -5.26 -7.70
N GLY A 13 -1.05 -6.42 -7.60
CA GLY A 13 0.03 -6.72 -6.66
C GLY A 13 -0.21 -8.00 -5.86
N PRO A 14 0.53 -8.24 -4.77
CA PRO A 14 1.56 -7.35 -4.25
C PRO A 14 2.86 -7.40 -5.06
N GLU A 15 3.50 -6.24 -5.22
CA GLU A 15 4.94 -6.16 -5.47
C GLU A 15 5.65 -6.04 -4.12
N ARG A 16 6.53 -6.99 -3.82
CA ARG A 16 7.25 -7.01 -2.54
C ARG A 16 8.57 -6.28 -2.64
N ILE A 17 8.76 -5.29 -1.78
CA ILE A 17 10.04 -4.60 -1.58
C ILE A 17 10.55 -4.94 -0.18
N GLN A 18 11.75 -5.55 -0.13
CA GLN A 18 12.48 -5.80 1.09
C GLN A 18 13.85 -5.14 1.01
N THR A 19 14.08 -4.15 1.88
CA THR A 19 15.33 -3.41 1.95
C THR A 19 15.76 -3.26 3.40
N ALA A 20 17.03 -2.89 3.60
CA ALA A 20 17.62 -2.77 4.93
C ALA A 20 17.47 -4.04 5.80
N TRP A 21 17.36 -5.23 5.19
CA TRP A 21 17.21 -6.50 5.91
C TRP A 21 18.42 -6.88 6.77
N TRP A 22 19.56 -6.21 6.54
CA TRP A 22 20.80 -6.33 7.31
C TRP A 22 20.89 -5.33 8.48
N THR A 23 19.86 -4.50 8.72
CA THR A 23 19.83 -3.53 9.81
C THR A 23 18.80 -3.95 10.86
N ASP A 24 18.83 -3.29 12.02
CA ASP A 24 17.83 -3.49 13.09
C ASP A 24 16.45 -2.92 12.74
N GLN A 25 16.32 -2.21 11.60
CA GLN A 25 15.07 -1.61 11.13
C GLN A 25 14.81 -1.99 9.67
N PRO A 26 14.46 -3.26 9.40
CA PRO A 26 14.20 -3.73 8.04
C PRO A 26 12.90 -3.14 7.49
N CYS A 27 12.90 -2.77 6.21
CA CYS A 27 11.71 -2.27 5.52
C CYS A 27 11.13 -3.39 4.66
N HIS A 28 10.00 -3.95 5.06
CA HIS A 28 9.29 -4.98 4.28
C HIS A 28 7.88 -4.52 3.94
N ARG A 29 7.62 -4.31 2.66
CA ARG A 29 6.35 -3.76 2.18
C ARG A 29 5.82 -4.55 0.99
N ASP A 30 4.51 -4.78 1.02
CA ASP A 30 3.75 -5.26 -0.13
C ASP A 30 3.00 -4.09 -0.75
N TYR A 31 3.40 -3.68 -1.95
CA TYR A 31 2.82 -2.56 -2.69
C TYR A 31 1.70 -3.02 -3.63
N PHE A 32 0.66 -2.20 -3.74
CA PHE A 32 -0.46 -2.44 -4.64
C PHE A 32 -0.83 -1.17 -5.39
N ARG A 33 -1.20 -1.33 -6.66
CA ARG A 33 -1.91 -0.28 -7.41
C ARG A 33 -3.40 -0.60 -7.38
N ALA A 34 -4.21 0.37 -6.99
CA ALA A 34 -5.65 0.18 -6.83
C ALA A 34 -6.43 1.22 -7.64
N ILE A 35 -7.59 0.84 -8.16
CA ILE A 35 -8.55 1.77 -8.76
C ILE A 35 -9.72 1.90 -7.80
N ALA A 36 -9.98 3.10 -7.28
CA ALA A 36 -11.16 3.37 -6.47
C ALA A 36 -12.44 3.36 -7.33
N GLU A 37 -13.59 3.13 -6.71
CA GLU A 37 -14.90 3.23 -7.38
C GLU A 37 -15.12 4.60 -8.05
N THR A 38 -14.48 5.66 -7.55
CA THR A 38 -14.53 7.00 -8.14
C THR A 38 -13.62 7.17 -9.37
N GLY A 39 -12.92 6.11 -9.81
CA GLY A 39 -12.01 6.12 -10.96
C GLY A 39 -10.58 6.58 -10.64
N GLY A 40 -10.31 7.07 -9.42
CA GLY A 40 -8.97 7.52 -9.02
C GLY A 40 -8.02 6.33 -8.84
N GLN A 41 -6.78 6.46 -9.31
CA GLN A 41 -5.74 5.45 -9.14
C GLN A 41 -4.90 5.76 -7.89
N LEU A 42 -4.66 4.74 -7.07
CA LEU A 42 -3.90 4.85 -5.83
C LEU A 42 -2.72 3.90 -5.85
N TRP A 43 -1.64 4.33 -5.20
CA TRP A 43 -0.54 3.48 -4.82
C TRP A 43 -0.55 3.31 -3.30
N ILE A 44 -0.82 2.10 -2.83
CA ILE A 44 -0.90 1.77 -1.41
C ILE A 44 0.12 0.69 -1.06
N PHE A 45 0.50 0.59 0.21
CA PHE A 45 1.30 -0.54 0.67
C PHE A 45 0.87 -1.05 2.04
N ARG A 46 1.09 -2.33 2.27
CA ARG A 46 1.01 -2.97 3.58
C ARG A 46 2.41 -3.17 4.13
N GLU A 47 2.69 -2.60 5.30
CA GLU A 47 3.91 -2.91 6.03
C GLU A 47 3.77 -4.31 6.66
N LEU A 48 4.72 -5.21 6.39
CA LEU A 48 4.60 -6.61 6.81
C LEU A 48 4.81 -6.80 8.31
N GLN A 49 5.61 -5.95 8.95
CA GLN A 49 5.90 -6.02 10.38
C GLN A 49 4.66 -5.65 11.21
N SER A 50 4.03 -4.51 10.92
CA SER A 50 2.87 -4.03 11.67
C SER A 50 1.53 -4.53 11.10
N GLY A 51 1.50 -4.92 9.83
CA GLY A 51 0.28 -5.23 9.09
C GLY A 51 -0.53 -4.00 8.68
N ASN A 52 -0.06 -2.79 8.99
CA ASN A 52 -0.74 -1.54 8.71
C ASN A 52 -0.72 -1.19 7.22
N TRP A 53 -1.76 -0.47 6.79
CA TRP A 53 -1.92 0.00 5.43
C TRP A 53 -1.63 1.50 5.33
N TYR A 54 -0.96 1.88 4.25
CA TYR A 54 -0.55 3.26 4.01
C TYR A 54 -0.82 3.67 2.57
N LEU A 55 -1.21 4.93 2.37
CA LEU A 55 -1.24 5.56 1.06
C LEU A 55 0.16 6.08 0.73
N HIS A 56 0.74 5.60 -0.37
CA HIS A 56 1.98 6.13 -0.90
C HIS A 56 1.73 7.37 -1.77
N GLY A 57 0.72 7.30 -2.64
CA GLY A 57 0.37 8.41 -3.54
C GLY A 57 -0.90 8.15 -4.35
N LEU A 58 -1.36 9.20 -5.01
CA LEU A 58 -2.40 9.17 -6.04
C LEU A 58 -1.72 9.35 -7.40
N PHE A 59 -2.24 8.70 -8.44
CA PHE A 59 -1.83 8.99 -9.81
C PHE A 59 -2.88 9.94 -10.42
N ASP A 60 -2.41 11.03 -11.01
CA ASP A 60 -3.22 12.02 -11.76
C ASP A 60 -3.16 11.75 -13.27
#